data_AF-A0A3N0YZH0-F1
#
_entry.id   AF-A0A3N0YZH0-F1
#
_cell.length_a   1.000
_cell.length_b   1.000
_cell.length_c   1.000
_cell.angle_alpha   90.00
_cell.angle_beta   90.00
_cell.angle_gamma   90.00
#
_symmetry.space_group_name_H-M   'P 1'
#
loop_
_entity.id
_entity.type
_entity.pdbx_description
1 polymer ?
#
loop_
_entity_poly.entity_id
_entity_poly.type
_entity_poly.pdbx_seq_one_letter_code
_entity_poly.pdbx_strand_id
1 'polypeptide(L)'
;MEHHQRDESFTHGDLTCSANQTFYLKGVAQHAVDGNRDSTHGKGSCTHTNAEFNPWWRVDLGNVYSVSNITITNRGDCCKERLKGAQIRIGNSLANNGNNNALVATVLTVLGATETFSFEPVNGRYVNIYLPGNNEILTLCEVEVFAGNLALGATAVQSTTYPQSGAQNAVDGNRNPIFSRQSCSATNADRNPWWRVDLLEVYKITRVSITNRGDCCAERINGAQIRIGNSLENNGNNNQLAATVVSIPLGETQTLEFKPIRGRYVNIFITGRNEYLTLCELEKVRQKNQEIKVLMDQMRNLLWDINVMLTMQNDSGMLPNIWPSSVNPQSSQCIFSHEYQQTAFRSLLIHLK
;
A
#
# COMPACT_ATOMS: atom_id res chain seq x y z
N MET A 1 -12.06 25.49 9.84
CA MET A 1 -10.77 25.18 9.23
C MET A 1 -10.71 23.68 9.08
N GLU A 2 -11.08 23.18 7.91
CA GLU A 2 -10.93 21.77 7.55
C GLU A 2 -9.44 21.48 7.43
N HIS A 3 -8.89 20.73 8.38
CA HIS A 3 -7.57 20.15 8.22
C HIS A 3 -7.70 19.01 7.21
N HIS A 4 -7.39 19.28 5.93
CA HIS A 4 -7.11 18.23 4.96
C HIS A 4 -6.00 17.34 5.53
N GLN A 5 -6.35 16.10 5.84
CA GLN A 5 -5.41 15.02 6.15
C GLN A 5 -4.42 14.91 4.99
N ARG A 6 -3.14 15.18 5.26
CA ARG A 6 -2.07 14.71 4.38
C ARG A 6 -1.79 13.26 4.73
N ASP A 7 -2.56 12.37 4.14
CA ASP A 7 -2.15 10.98 3.99
C ASP A 7 -0.91 10.97 3.09
N GLU A 8 0.12 10.21 3.47
CA GLU A 8 1.33 10.07 2.66
C GLU A 8 1.10 8.99 1.59
N SER A 9 1.38 9.31 0.32
CA SER A 9 1.23 8.38 -0.80
C SER A 9 2.22 7.21 -0.70
N PHE A 10 1.75 6.00 -0.98
CA PHE A 10 2.51 4.75 -0.94
C PHE A 10 3.29 4.48 -2.23
N THR A 11 3.17 5.34 -3.25
CA THR A 11 3.71 5.07 -4.59
C THR A 11 5.15 5.51 -4.81
N HIS A 12 5.74 6.24 -3.87
CA HIS A 12 7.11 6.75 -4.01
C HIS A 12 8.14 5.68 -3.59
N GLY A 13 8.69 4.93 -4.56
CA GLY A 13 9.73 3.89 -4.35
C GLY A 13 9.67 2.73 -5.36
N ASP A 14 10.53 1.72 -5.19
CA ASP A 14 10.65 0.53 -6.08
C ASP A 14 9.42 -0.39 -6.09
N LEU A 15 8.28 0.11 -6.53
CA LEU A 15 7.09 -0.69 -6.81
C LEU A 15 7.20 -1.30 -8.21
N THR A 16 6.72 -2.52 -8.37
CA THR A 16 6.67 -3.15 -9.69
C THR A 16 5.39 -2.73 -10.39
N CYS A 17 5.54 -1.94 -11.45
CA CYS A 17 4.45 -1.52 -12.32
C CYS A 17 4.45 -2.34 -13.61
N SER A 18 3.25 -2.61 -14.12
CA SER A 18 3.05 -3.31 -15.39
C SER A 18 1.92 -2.67 -16.17
N ALA A 19 2.12 -2.53 -17.48
CA ALA A 19 1.11 -2.07 -18.43
C ALA A 19 1.37 -2.73 -19.78
N ASN A 20 0.40 -2.67 -20.70
CA ASN A 20 0.63 -3.00 -22.09
C ASN A 20 1.44 -1.84 -22.73
N GLN A 21 2.71 -2.06 -23.09
CA GLN A 21 3.64 -0.99 -23.49
C GLN A 21 3.91 -0.94 -25.00
N THR A 22 4.26 0.26 -25.48
CA THR A 22 5.00 0.48 -26.74
C THR A 22 6.51 0.54 -26.48
N PHE A 23 7.32 0.22 -27.50
CA PHE A 23 8.79 0.36 -27.51
C PHE A 23 9.31 1.82 -27.39
N TYR A 24 8.47 2.81 -27.05
CA TYR A 24 8.89 4.19 -26.88
C TYR A 24 9.39 4.43 -25.44
N LEU A 25 10.69 4.73 -25.31
CA LEU A 25 11.42 5.02 -24.05
C LEU A 25 10.77 6.07 -23.13
N LYS A 26 9.75 6.81 -23.58
CA LYS A 26 9.09 7.90 -22.83
C LYS A 26 7.78 7.52 -22.14
N GLY A 27 7.22 6.32 -22.40
CA GLY A 27 5.89 5.91 -21.92
C GLY A 27 5.89 4.75 -20.93
N VAL A 28 7.02 4.45 -20.28
CA VAL A 28 7.15 3.26 -19.43
C VAL A 28 6.23 3.35 -18.20
N ALA A 29 5.73 2.19 -17.75
CA ALA A 29 4.73 2.10 -16.68
C ALA A 29 5.18 2.70 -15.34
N GLN A 30 6.49 2.75 -15.09
CA GLN A 30 7.10 3.27 -13.86
C GLN A 30 6.90 4.78 -13.69
N HIS A 31 6.70 5.53 -14.78
CA HIS A 31 6.51 6.98 -14.70
C HIS A 31 5.25 7.40 -13.95
N ALA A 32 4.27 6.51 -13.76
CA ALA A 32 3.08 6.83 -12.95
C ALA A 32 3.33 6.75 -11.44
N VAL A 33 4.53 6.38 -10.99
CA VAL A 33 4.87 6.23 -9.56
C VAL A 33 6.26 6.80 -9.27
N ASP A 34 6.73 7.72 -10.12
CA ASP A 34 8.06 8.31 -9.99
C ASP A 34 8.08 9.52 -9.04
N GLY A 35 6.91 9.95 -8.56
CA GLY A 35 6.75 11.07 -7.65
C GLY A 35 6.72 12.43 -8.33
N ASN A 36 6.58 12.47 -9.65
CA ASN A 36 6.56 13.71 -10.42
C ASN A 36 5.25 13.86 -11.21
N ARG A 37 4.37 14.72 -10.71
CA ARG A 37 3.06 15.05 -11.30
C ARG A 37 3.11 15.92 -12.56
N ASP A 38 4.23 15.99 -13.29
CA ASP A 38 4.30 16.78 -14.52
C ASP A 38 3.35 16.20 -15.58
N SER A 39 2.24 16.89 -15.79
CA SER A 39 1.18 16.48 -16.72
C SER A 39 1.57 16.60 -18.22
N THR A 40 2.77 17.09 -18.54
CA THR A 40 3.25 17.24 -19.92
C THR A 40 3.95 15.96 -20.38
N HIS A 41 3.31 15.16 -21.26
CA HIS A 41 3.85 13.85 -21.65
C HIS A 41 5.30 13.90 -22.19
N GLY A 42 5.63 14.95 -22.96
CA GLY A 42 6.97 15.12 -23.53
C GLY A 42 8.10 15.27 -22.50
N LYS A 43 7.77 15.55 -21.24
CA LYS A 43 8.71 15.70 -20.11
C LYS A 43 9.14 14.37 -19.50
N GLY A 44 8.53 13.26 -19.91
CA GLY A 44 8.98 11.91 -19.54
C GLY A 44 8.55 11.46 -18.15
N SER A 45 7.49 12.05 -17.59
CA SER A 45 6.85 11.63 -16.32
C SER A 45 5.43 11.10 -16.54
N CYS A 46 5.14 10.58 -17.74
CA CYS A 46 3.84 9.93 -17.97
C CYS A 46 4.02 8.57 -18.64
N THR A 47 3.17 7.64 -18.26
CA THR A 47 2.98 6.34 -18.92
C THR A 47 2.22 6.51 -20.23
N HIS A 48 2.35 5.57 -21.18
CA HIS A 48 1.55 5.58 -22.40
C HIS A 48 1.42 4.16 -22.99
N THR A 49 0.19 3.69 -23.18
CA THR A 49 -0.09 2.40 -23.82
C THR A 49 -0.14 2.50 -25.35
N ASN A 50 -0.28 1.39 -26.06
CA ASN A 50 -0.73 1.44 -27.45
C ASN A 50 -2.19 1.89 -27.53
N ALA A 51 -2.65 2.22 -28.74
CA ALA A 51 -4.07 2.19 -29.03
C ALA A 51 -4.50 0.72 -29.11
N GLU A 52 -5.29 0.26 -28.13
CA GLU A 52 -5.59 -1.16 -27.98
C GLU A 52 -6.96 -1.43 -27.36
N PHE A 53 -7.34 -2.70 -27.29
CA PHE A 53 -8.56 -3.12 -26.63
C PHE A 53 -8.34 -3.23 -25.12
N ASN A 54 -9.10 -2.46 -24.36
CA ASN A 54 -9.09 -2.45 -22.89
C ASN A 54 -7.68 -2.27 -22.26
N PRO A 55 -6.95 -1.17 -22.55
CA PRO A 55 -5.65 -0.91 -21.95
C PRO A 55 -5.76 -0.79 -20.42
N TRP A 56 -4.68 -1.17 -19.75
CA TRP A 56 -4.61 -1.17 -18.30
C TRP A 56 -3.21 -0.86 -17.80
N TRP A 57 -3.17 -0.32 -16.59
CA TRP A 57 -1.96 -0.14 -15.80
C TRP A 57 -2.19 -0.73 -14.41
N ARG A 58 -1.17 -1.37 -13.84
CA ARG A 58 -1.22 -1.92 -12.48
C ARG A 58 0.04 -1.56 -11.72
N VAL A 59 -0.15 -1.27 -10.43
CA VAL A 59 0.91 -1.29 -9.42
C VAL A 59 0.71 -2.45 -8.45
N ASP A 60 1.78 -3.19 -8.17
CA ASP A 60 1.84 -4.12 -7.05
C ASP A 60 2.42 -3.39 -5.83
N LEU A 61 1.62 -3.22 -4.79
CA LEU A 61 2.00 -2.56 -3.54
C LEU A 61 2.97 -3.41 -2.71
N GLY A 62 3.25 -4.66 -3.10
CA GLY A 62 4.09 -5.64 -2.42
C GLY A 62 3.41 -6.31 -1.22
N ASN A 63 2.28 -5.78 -0.75
CA ASN A 63 1.46 -6.35 0.32
C ASN A 63 0.00 -5.92 0.22
N VAL A 64 -0.86 -6.49 1.05
CA VAL A 64 -2.27 -6.10 1.13
C VAL A 64 -2.41 -4.86 2.02
N TYR A 65 -2.95 -3.77 1.47
CA TYR A 65 -3.23 -2.54 2.19
C TYR A 65 -4.74 -2.26 2.20
N SER A 66 -5.25 -1.63 3.25
CA SER A 66 -6.60 -1.04 3.26
C SER A 66 -6.54 0.30 2.56
N VAL A 67 -6.82 0.33 1.25
CA VAL A 67 -6.73 1.54 0.41
C VAL A 67 -8.01 2.35 0.56
N SER A 68 -7.90 3.65 0.82
CA SER A 68 -9.05 4.56 0.99
C SER A 68 -9.11 5.67 -0.05
N ASN A 69 -7.95 6.12 -0.56
CA ASN A 69 -7.90 7.15 -1.57
C ASN A 69 -6.91 6.77 -2.68
N ILE A 70 -7.23 7.17 -3.90
CA ILE A 70 -6.30 7.15 -5.02
C ILE A 70 -6.32 8.52 -5.69
N THR A 71 -5.16 9.15 -5.85
CA THR A 71 -5.01 10.36 -6.65
C THR A 71 -4.42 10.00 -8.00
N ILE A 72 -4.97 10.54 -9.07
CA ILE A 72 -4.48 10.34 -10.44
C ILE A 72 -4.19 11.70 -11.06
N THR A 73 -2.96 11.88 -11.53
CA THR A 73 -2.57 12.98 -12.42
C THR A 73 -2.74 12.53 -13.87
N ASN A 74 -3.68 13.16 -14.57
CA ASN A 74 -3.95 12.93 -15.98
C ASN A 74 -3.00 13.77 -16.86
N ARG A 75 -2.91 13.42 -18.14
CA ARG A 75 -2.19 14.20 -19.14
C ARG A 75 -2.83 15.58 -19.33
N GLY A 76 -2.01 16.63 -19.36
CA GLY A 76 -2.44 18.03 -19.43
C GLY A 76 -2.16 18.72 -20.77
N ASP A 77 -1.14 18.30 -21.51
CA ASP A 77 -0.69 18.96 -22.75
C ASP A 77 -1.58 18.69 -23.97
N CYS A 78 -2.28 17.55 -24.00
CA CYS A 78 -3.35 17.24 -24.95
C CYS A 78 -4.17 16.06 -24.43
N CYS A 79 -5.24 15.72 -25.14
CA CYS A 79 -5.76 14.36 -25.14
C CYS A 79 -6.31 13.87 -23.78
N LYS A 80 -6.62 14.81 -22.89
CA LYS A 80 -7.08 14.60 -21.50
C LYS A 80 -8.39 13.82 -21.43
N GLU A 81 -9.20 13.89 -22.48
CA GLU A 81 -10.47 13.19 -22.61
C GLU A 81 -10.32 11.66 -22.66
N ARG A 82 -9.14 11.14 -23.02
CA ARG A 82 -8.89 9.69 -23.14
C ARG A 82 -9.02 8.92 -21.84
N LEU A 83 -8.79 9.55 -20.69
CA LEU A 83 -8.94 8.87 -19.38
C LEU A 83 -10.41 8.71 -18.96
N LYS A 84 -11.34 9.34 -19.68
CA LYS A 84 -12.78 9.25 -19.36
C LYS A 84 -13.26 7.81 -19.49
N GLY A 85 -13.94 7.32 -18.46
CA GLY A 85 -14.45 5.96 -18.36
C GLY A 85 -13.46 4.97 -17.76
N ALA A 86 -12.23 5.40 -17.41
CA ALA A 86 -11.29 4.54 -16.71
C ALA A 86 -11.84 4.09 -15.35
N GLN A 87 -11.55 2.84 -15.00
CA GLN A 87 -12.03 2.16 -13.82
C GLN A 87 -10.86 1.92 -12.87
N ILE A 88 -11.04 2.32 -11.61
CA ILE A 88 -10.10 2.06 -10.54
C ILE A 88 -10.50 0.77 -9.84
N ARG A 89 -9.62 -0.22 -9.84
CA ARG A 89 -9.90 -1.56 -9.32
C ARG A 89 -8.85 -2.00 -8.31
N ILE A 90 -9.29 -2.57 -7.18
CA ILE A 90 -8.41 -2.92 -6.05
C ILE A 90 -8.72 -4.33 -5.56
N GLY A 91 -7.67 -5.13 -5.35
CA GLY A 91 -7.83 -6.45 -4.76
C GLY A 91 -6.54 -7.28 -4.71
N ASN A 92 -6.70 -8.59 -4.49
CA ASN A 92 -5.59 -9.52 -4.26
C ASN A 92 -5.40 -10.53 -5.39
N SER A 93 -6.26 -10.52 -6.41
CA SER A 93 -6.19 -11.45 -7.54
C SER A 93 -5.39 -10.87 -8.70
N LEU A 94 -4.63 -11.71 -9.38
CA LEU A 94 -3.98 -11.42 -10.67
C LEU A 94 -4.78 -11.97 -11.87
N ALA A 95 -5.96 -12.57 -11.65
CA ALA A 95 -6.83 -13.00 -12.74
C ALA A 95 -7.15 -11.81 -13.67
N ASN A 96 -7.02 -12.00 -14.98
CA ASN A 96 -7.10 -10.92 -15.97
C ASN A 96 -6.22 -9.70 -15.60
N ASN A 97 -4.97 -9.95 -15.22
CA ASN A 97 -4.03 -8.93 -14.73
C ASN A 97 -4.51 -8.13 -13.51
N GLY A 98 -5.53 -8.58 -12.80
CA GLY A 98 -6.17 -7.85 -11.70
C GLY A 98 -7.33 -6.95 -12.14
N ASN A 99 -7.67 -6.91 -13.43
CA ASN A 99 -8.80 -6.13 -13.95
C ASN A 99 -10.17 -6.71 -13.53
N ASN A 100 -10.19 -7.91 -12.93
CA ASN A 100 -11.39 -8.49 -12.34
C ASN A 100 -11.56 -8.18 -10.84
N ASN A 101 -10.61 -7.47 -10.22
CA ASN A 101 -10.74 -7.03 -8.83
C ASN A 101 -11.88 -6.01 -8.65
N ALA A 102 -12.25 -5.73 -7.40
CA ALA A 102 -13.38 -4.89 -7.05
C ALA A 102 -13.26 -3.48 -7.66
N LEU A 103 -14.32 -3.01 -8.32
CA LEU A 103 -14.42 -1.66 -8.83
C LEU A 103 -14.72 -0.70 -7.68
N VAL A 104 -13.82 0.24 -7.42
CA VAL A 104 -13.96 1.22 -6.32
C VAL A 104 -14.36 2.60 -6.81
N ALA A 105 -13.99 2.97 -8.04
CA ALA A 105 -14.35 4.24 -8.66
C ALA A 105 -14.30 4.17 -10.19
N THR A 106 -15.03 5.07 -10.85
CA THR A 106 -14.95 5.30 -12.30
C THR A 106 -14.65 6.77 -12.57
N VAL A 107 -13.68 7.03 -13.43
CA VAL A 107 -13.25 8.37 -13.85
C VAL A 107 -14.28 8.93 -14.83
N LEU A 108 -15.21 9.76 -14.36
CA LEU A 108 -16.26 10.33 -15.21
C LEU A 108 -15.83 11.60 -15.94
N THR A 109 -15.01 12.43 -15.28
CA THR A 109 -14.46 13.67 -15.81
C THR A 109 -13.22 14.04 -15.01
N VAL A 110 -12.04 14.15 -15.64
CA VAL A 110 -10.88 14.72 -14.94
C VAL A 110 -10.90 16.24 -15.10
N LEU A 111 -11.55 16.91 -14.15
CA LEU A 111 -11.57 18.38 -14.08
C LEU A 111 -10.26 18.85 -13.43
N GLY A 112 -9.32 19.30 -14.26
CA GLY A 112 -7.98 19.68 -13.78
C GLY A 112 -7.00 18.51 -13.86
N ALA A 113 -5.70 18.81 -13.91
CA ALA A 113 -4.66 17.82 -14.21
C ALA A 113 -4.53 16.70 -13.16
N THR A 114 -5.15 16.82 -11.97
CA THR A 114 -5.05 15.84 -10.89
C THR A 114 -6.37 15.76 -10.13
N GLU A 115 -6.83 14.54 -9.85
CA GLU A 115 -8.08 14.28 -9.15
C GLU A 115 -7.89 13.19 -8.09
N THR A 116 -8.54 13.34 -6.94
CA THR A 116 -8.52 12.35 -5.85
C THR A 116 -9.87 11.65 -5.78
N PHE A 117 -9.82 10.32 -5.82
CA PHE A 117 -10.95 9.42 -5.69
C PHE A 117 -10.94 8.83 -4.28
N SER A 118 -11.92 9.21 -3.47
CA SER A 118 -12.16 8.68 -2.13
C SER A 118 -13.28 7.66 -2.16
N PHE A 119 -13.10 6.54 -1.45
CA PHE A 119 -14.06 5.44 -1.38
C PHE A 119 -13.96 4.74 -0.02
N GLU A 120 -14.98 3.95 0.32
CA GLU A 120 -14.93 3.08 1.51
C GLU A 120 -13.68 2.19 1.46
N PRO A 121 -12.89 2.07 2.54
CA PRO A 121 -11.61 1.38 2.49
C PRO A 121 -11.70 -0.06 1.98
N VAL A 122 -10.86 -0.41 1.01
CA VAL A 122 -10.81 -1.74 0.40
C VAL A 122 -9.43 -2.37 0.59
N ASN A 123 -9.41 -3.61 1.09
CA ASN A 123 -8.18 -4.40 1.20
C ASN A 123 -7.72 -4.91 -0.17
N GLY A 124 -6.52 -4.51 -0.60
CA GLY A 124 -5.92 -5.01 -1.83
C GLY A 124 -4.40 -4.83 -1.89
N ARG A 125 -3.75 -5.74 -2.62
CA ARG A 125 -2.32 -5.65 -2.98
C ARG A 125 -2.10 -5.02 -4.35
N TYR A 126 -3.05 -5.20 -5.25
CA TYR A 126 -2.98 -4.72 -6.63
C TYR A 126 -3.97 -3.58 -6.81
N VAL A 127 -3.47 -2.47 -7.37
CA VAL A 127 -4.29 -1.35 -7.84
C VAL A 127 -4.17 -1.30 -9.35
N ASN A 128 -5.31 -1.40 -10.03
CA ASN A 128 -5.42 -1.37 -11.48
C ASN A 128 -6.19 -0.13 -11.91
N ILE A 129 -5.67 0.58 -12.92
CA ILE A 129 -6.40 1.55 -13.71
C ILE A 129 -6.70 0.88 -15.05
N TYR A 130 -7.98 0.58 -15.28
CA TYR A 130 -8.47 -0.21 -16.40
C TYR A 130 -9.39 0.65 -17.26
N LEU A 131 -9.07 0.86 -18.54
CA LEU A 131 -9.88 1.68 -19.43
C LEU A 131 -10.61 0.78 -20.44
N PRO A 132 -11.90 0.46 -20.23
CA PRO A 132 -12.65 -0.38 -21.15
C PRO A 132 -12.98 0.36 -22.45
N GLY A 133 -12.79 -0.30 -23.59
CA GLY A 133 -13.10 0.25 -24.90
C GLY A 133 -12.25 -0.35 -26.01
N ASN A 134 -12.60 -0.01 -27.25
CA ASN A 134 -11.84 -0.38 -28.44
C ASN A 134 -10.94 0.78 -28.86
N ASN A 135 -9.68 0.48 -29.20
CA ASN A 135 -8.74 1.47 -29.72
C ASN A 135 -8.48 2.62 -28.72
N GLU A 136 -8.47 2.29 -27.43
CA GLU A 136 -8.24 3.21 -26.33
C GLU A 136 -6.75 3.39 -26.05
N ILE A 137 -6.37 4.54 -25.50
CA ILE A 137 -5.00 4.85 -25.08
C ILE A 137 -5.03 5.32 -23.63
N LEU A 138 -4.36 4.59 -22.74
CA LEU A 138 -4.21 4.96 -21.34
C LEU A 138 -2.91 5.74 -21.13
N THR A 139 -3.01 6.91 -20.51
CA THR A 139 -1.88 7.76 -20.13
C THR A 139 -2.10 8.23 -18.70
N LEU A 140 -1.14 7.95 -17.83
CA LEU A 140 -1.14 8.33 -16.42
C LEU A 140 0.18 9.03 -16.12
N CYS A 141 0.12 10.26 -15.60
CA CYS A 141 1.32 11.03 -15.24
C CYS A 141 1.71 10.87 -13.78
N GLU A 142 0.75 10.54 -12.91
CA GLU A 142 1.07 10.07 -11.56
C GLU A 142 -0.14 9.32 -11.03
N VAL A 143 0.10 8.27 -10.26
CA VAL A 143 -0.89 7.55 -9.48
C VAL A 143 -0.33 7.47 -8.07
N GLU A 144 -1.11 7.99 -7.13
CA GLU A 144 -0.79 7.94 -5.71
C GLU A 144 -1.87 7.15 -4.99
N VAL A 145 -1.44 6.09 -4.32
CA VAL A 145 -2.32 5.22 -3.54
C VAL A 145 -2.16 5.60 -2.08
N PHE A 146 -3.25 5.80 -1.37
CA PHE A 146 -3.26 6.11 0.05
C PHE A 146 -4.02 5.02 0.79
N ALA A 147 -3.31 4.34 1.70
CA ALA A 147 -3.92 3.42 2.64
C ALA A 147 -4.54 4.19 3.81
N GLY A 148 -5.79 3.84 4.14
CA GLY A 148 -6.50 4.37 5.28
C GLY A 148 -5.92 3.88 6.60
N ASN A 149 -6.35 4.54 7.68
CA ASN A 149 -6.09 4.07 9.03
C ASN A 149 -6.70 2.66 9.23
N LEU A 150 -5.89 1.60 9.36
CA LEU A 150 -6.39 0.23 9.60
C LEU A 150 -7.28 0.12 10.85
N ALA A 151 -7.11 1.04 11.81
CA ALA A 151 -7.91 1.05 13.01
C ALA A 151 -9.26 1.75 12.81
N LEU A 152 -9.46 2.57 11.77
CA LEU A 152 -10.69 3.35 11.55
C LEU A 152 -11.91 2.44 11.47
N GLY A 153 -12.88 2.68 12.36
CA GLY A 153 -14.11 1.90 12.48
C GLY A 153 -13.91 0.46 12.99
N ALA A 154 -12.68 0.05 13.30
CA ALA A 154 -12.40 -1.29 13.76
C ALA A 154 -13.01 -1.55 15.14
N THR A 155 -13.27 -2.82 15.46
CA THR A 155 -13.88 -3.15 16.75
C THR A 155 -12.86 -2.96 17.87
N ALA A 156 -13.14 -2.00 18.75
CA ALA A 156 -12.34 -1.72 19.93
C ALA A 156 -13.03 -2.15 21.23
N VAL A 157 -12.25 -2.54 22.23
CA VAL A 157 -12.72 -2.86 23.58
C VAL A 157 -11.71 -2.34 24.60
N GLN A 158 -12.16 -2.12 25.83
CA GLN A 158 -11.31 -1.59 26.90
C GLN A 158 -11.68 -2.23 28.25
N SER A 159 -10.75 -2.15 29.20
CA SER A 159 -10.85 -2.77 30.53
C SER A 159 -12.12 -2.38 31.30
N THR A 160 -12.41 -1.10 31.40
CA THR A 160 -13.69 -0.56 31.88
C THR A 160 -14.06 0.66 31.07
N THR A 161 -15.30 1.16 31.22
CA THR A 161 -15.77 2.32 30.47
C THR A 161 -16.16 3.45 31.41
N TYR A 162 -15.51 4.60 31.26
CA TYR A 162 -15.97 5.85 31.83
C TYR A 162 -17.23 6.31 31.10
N PRO A 163 -18.23 6.90 31.78
CA PRO A 163 -19.50 7.28 31.16
C PRO A 163 -19.32 8.06 29.85
N GLN A 164 -19.97 7.57 28.78
CA GLN A 164 -19.95 8.15 27.42
C GLN A 164 -18.58 8.13 26.70
N SER A 165 -17.60 7.40 27.20
CA SER A 165 -16.25 7.32 26.63
C SER A 165 -15.89 5.89 26.24
N GLY A 166 -16.70 5.30 25.35
CA GLY A 166 -16.51 3.94 24.86
C GLY A 166 -15.20 3.75 24.08
N ALA A 167 -14.72 2.51 23.99
CA ALA A 167 -13.47 2.18 23.30
C ALA A 167 -13.46 2.62 21.83
N GLN A 168 -14.62 2.56 21.17
CA GLN A 168 -14.83 2.93 19.76
C GLN A 168 -14.44 4.37 19.44
N ASN A 169 -14.51 5.28 20.42
CA ASN A 169 -14.16 6.68 20.21
C ASN A 169 -12.68 6.86 19.83
N ALA A 170 -11.79 5.93 20.21
CA ALA A 170 -10.37 6.02 19.83
C ALA A 170 -10.10 5.55 18.39
N VAL A 171 -11.12 5.15 17.65
CA VAL A 171 -11.02 4.63 16.28
C VAL A 171 -12.15 5.18 15.41
N ASP A 172 -12.74 6.31 15.78
CA ASP A 172 -13.87 6.91 15.09
C ASP A 172 -13.45 7.88 13.96
N GLY A 173 -12.14 8.10 13.79
CA GLY A 173 -11.59 9.00 12.78
C GLY A 173 -11.57 10.47 13.19
N ASN A 174 -11.99 10.80 14.41
CA ASN A 174 -12.09 12.16 14.90
C ASN A 174 -11.09 12.42 16.03
N ARG A 175 -9.98 13.07 15.68
CA ARG A 175 -8.89 13.41 16.59
C ARG A 175 -9.20 14.52 17.59
N ASN A 176 -10.46 14.89 17.81
CA ASN A 176 -10.78 16.01 18.69
C ASN A 176 -10.28 15.71 20.11
N PRO A 177 -9.26 16.45 20.60
CA PRO A 177 -8.58 16.06 21.82
C PRO A 177 -9.32 16.55 23.08
N ILE A 178 -10.41 17.31 22.91
CA ILE A 178 -11.19 17.86 24.00
C ILE A 178 -12.17 16.79 24.50
N PHE A 179 -11.96 16.29 25.71
CA PHE A 179 -12.72 15.16 26.25
C PHE A 179 -14.25 15.36 26.23
N SER A 180 -14.73 16.59 26.50
CA SER A 180 -16.15 16.92 26.48
C SER A 180 -16.78 16.91 25.08
N ARG A 181 -15.99 16.79 24.02
CA ARG A 181 -16.46 16.61 22.63
C ARG A 181 -16.74 15.16 22.27
N GLN A 182 -16.64 14.25 23.25
CA GLN A 182 -17.06 12.84 23.14
C GLN A 182 -16.33 12.03 22.05
N SER A 183 -15.13 12.45 21.65
CA SER A 183 -14.27 11.72 20.70
C SER A 183 -13.11 10.97 21.36
N CYS A 184 -13.04 10.99 22.70
CA CYS A 184 -12.01 10.24 23.41
C CYS A 184 -12.63 9.01 24.08
N SER A 185 -11.94 7.87 23.97
CA SER A 185 -12.17 6.72 24.83
C SER A 185 -11.60 6.98 26.22
N ALA A 186 -12.20 6.41 27.26
CA ALA A 186 -11.63 6.42 28.59
C ALA A 186 -12.07 5.22 29.43
N THR A 187 -11.12 4.67 30.16
CA THR A 187 -11.39 3.74 31.27
C THR A 187 -11.74 4.50 32.54
N ASN A 188 -12.25 3.81 33.55
CA ASN A 188 -12.21 4.33 34.92
C ASN A 188 -10.77 4.26 35.48
N ALA A 189 -10.59 4.72 36.72
CA ALA A 189 -9.34 4.56 37.45
C ALA A 189 -9.14 3.10 37.89
N ASP A 190 -8.64 2.28 36.97
CA ASP A 190 -8.47 0.84 37.21
C ASP A 190 -7.00 0.50 37.45
N ARG A 191 -6.75 -0.62 38.12
CA ARG A 191 -5.40 -1.18 38.21
C ARG A 191 -5.02 -1.78 36.85
N ASN A 192 -3.96 -1.25 36.25
CA ASN A 192 -3.44 -1.66 34.95
C ASN A 192 -4.48 -1.56 33.79
N PRO A 193 -4.99 -0.35 33.47
CA PRO A 193 -6.01 -0.18 32.46
C PRO A 193 -5.47 -0.51 31.06
N TRP A 194 -6.33 -1.05 30.21
CA TRP A 194 -6.01 -1.40 28.83
C TRP A 194 -7.12 -1.06 27.85
N TRP A 195 -6.73 -0.81 26.61
CA TRP A 195 -7.56 -0.66 25.43
C TRP A 195 -7.01 -1.56 24.32
N ARG A 196 -7.87 -2.15 23.49
CA ARG A 196 -7.47 -3.03 22.38
C ARG A 196 -8.36 -2.81 21.16
N VAL A 197 -7.75 -2.80 19.99
CA VAL A 197 -8.45 -2.91 18.70
C VAL A 197 -8.19 -4.26 18.04
N ASP A 198 -9.23 -4.79 17.40
CA ASP A 198 -9.18 -5.95 16.53
C ASP A 198 -9.16 -5.50 15.06
N LEU A 199 -8.04 -5.71 14.36
CA LEU A 199 -7.86 -5.37 12.95
C LEU A 199 -8.51 -6.39 11.99
N LEU A 200 -9.20 -7.41 12.52
CA LEU A 200 -9.84 -8.54 11.84
C LEU A 200 -8.86 -9.55 11.20
N GLU A 201 -7.78 -9.07 10.60
CA GLU A 201 -6.75 -9.86 9.93
C GLU A 201 -5.36 -9.62 10.55
N VAL A 202 -4.40 -10.48 10.21
CA VAL A 202 -3.01 -10.35 10.67
C VAL A 202 -2.22 -9.42 9.76
N TYR A 203 -1.80 -8.26 10.27
CA TYR A 203 -0.97 -7.29 9.54
C TYR A 203 0.47 -7.31 10.05
N LYS A 204 1.43 -6.92 9.20
CA LYS A 204 2.81 -6.66 9.63
C LYS A 204 2.94 -5.18 10.00
N ILE A 205 2.73 -4.85 11.27
CA ILE A 205 2.61 -3.49 11.80
C ILE A 205 3.99 -2.90 12.13
N THR A 206 4.22 -1.62 11.82
CA THR A 206 5.54 -0.96 11.94
C THR A 206 5.50 0.42 12.58
N ARG A 207 4.33 1.03 12.67
CA ARG A 207 4.12 2.25 13.45
C ARG A 207 2.70 2.25 14.01
N VAL A 208 2.49 3.00 15.08
CA VAL A 208 1.17 3.34 15.64
C VAL A 208 1.21 4.83 15.99
N SER A 209 0.18 5.57 15.63
CA SER A 209 0.02 6.97 16.02
C SER A 209 -1.10 7.08 17.06
N ILE A 210 -0.88 7.87 18.11
CA ILE A 210 -1.83 8.05 19.21
C ILE A 210 -2.05 9.54 19.39
N THR A 211 -3.31 9.98 19.38
CA THR A 211 -3.73 11.32 19.78
C THR A 211 -4.08 11.32 21.27
N ASN A 212 -3.37 12.14 22.04
CA ASN A 212 -3.60 12.26 23.47
C ASN A 212 -4.72 13.26 23.79
N ARG A 213 -5.24 13.21 25.01
CA ARG A 213 -6.17 14.20 25.55
C ARG A 213 -5.54 15.60 25.56
N GLY A 214 -6.32 16.64 25.24
CA GLY A 214 -5.84 18.01 25.04
C GLY A 214 -6.38 19.07 25.97
N ASP A 215 -7.40 18.77 26.79
CA ASP A 215 -7.97 19.70 27.77
C ASP A 215 -7.37 19.54 29.19
N CYS A 216 -6.75 18.40 29.51
CA CYS A 216 -5.96 18.20 30.72
C CYS A 216 -5.18 16.88 30.66
N CYS A 217 -4.39 16.62 31.70
CA CYS A 217 -4.06 15.26 32.14
C CYS A 217 -3.24 14.44 31.13
N ALA A 218 -2.45 15.11 30.28
CA ALA A 218 -1.66 14.49 29.23
C ALA A 218 -0.67 13.45 29.78
N GLU A 219 -0.20 13.63 31.02
CA GLU A 219 0.76 12.76 31.70
C GLU A 219 0.23 11.36 32.00
N ARG A 220 -1.09 11.14 31.98
CA ARG A 220 -1.69 9.84 32.32
C ARG A 220 -1.25 8.71 31.38
N ILE A 221 -0.98 9.04 30.12
CA ILE A 221 -0.49 8.07 29.12
C ILE A 221 0.99 7.70 29.29
N ASN A 222 1.74 8.44 30.12
CA ASN A 222 3.19 8.22 30.27
C ASN A 222 3.47 6.81 30.81
N GLY A 223 4.29 6.06 30.09
CA GLY A 223 4.62 4.66 30.38
C GLY A 223 3.65 3.64 29.79
N ALA A 224 2.64 4.05 29.02
CA ALA A 224 1.76 3.12 28.31
C ALA A 224 2.55 2.27 27.31
N GLN A 225 2.27 0.96 27.30
CA GLN A 225 2.90 -0.01 26.43
C GLN A 225 2.00 -0.29 25.22
N ILE A 226 2.58 -0.24 24.03
CA ILE A 226 1.94 -0.69 22.78
C ILE A 226 2.32 -2.16 22.58
N ARG A 227 1.33 -3.05 22.54
CA ARG A 227 1.54 -4.50 22.39
C ARG A 227 0.80 -5.03 21.18
N ILE A 228 1.47 -5.86 20.40
CA ILE A 228 0.98 -6.31 19.09
C ILE A 228 1.14 -7.82 18.96
N GLY A 229 0.08 -8.51 18.55
CA GLY A 229 0.13 -9.94 18.32
C GLY A 229 -1.22 -10.55 17.95
N ASN A 230 -1.32 -11.87 18.09
CA ASN A 230 -2.51 -12.65 17.71
C ASN A 230 -3.18 -13.33 18.91
N SER A 231 -2.61 -13.25 20.11
CA SER A 231 -3.17 -13.88 21.31
C SER A 231 -4.13 -12.93 22.03
N LEU A 232 -5.18 -13.50 22.62
CA LEU A 232 -6.09 -12.83 23.55
C LEU A 232 -5.81 -13.19 25.01
N GLU A 233 -4.77 -13.98 25.29
CA GLU A 233 -4.32 -14.24 26.66
C GLU A 233 -4.06 -12.92 27.39
N ASN A 234 -4.56 -12.80 28.63
CA ASN A 234 -4.56 -11.55 29.39
C ASN A 234 -5.10 -10.37 28.55
N ASN A 235 -6.20 -10.58 27.82
CA ASN A 235 -6.79 -9.61 26.90
C ASN A 235 -5.85 -9.10 25.81
N GLY A 236 -4.79 -9.85 25.47
CA GLY A 236 -3.76 -9.44 24.51
C GLY A 236 -2.65 -8.59 25.12
N ASN A 237 -2.70 -8.29 26.42
CA ASN A 237 -1.65 -7.54 27.12
C ASN A 237 -0.35 -8.34 27.30
N ASN A 238 -0.34 -9.63 26.96
CA ASN A 238 0.87 -10.46 26.94
C ASN A 238 1.54 -10.51 25.55
N ASN A 239 0.93 -9.92 24.51
CA ASN A 239 1.52 -9.86 23.18
C ASN A 239 2.85 -9.07 23.17
N GLN A 240 3.62 -9.22 22.08
CA GLN A 240 4.94 -8.62 21.93
C GLN A 240 4.90 -7.11 22.16
N LEU A 241 5.79 -6.61 23.03
CA LEU A 241 5.97 -5.17 23.24
C LEU A 241 6.56 -4.54 21.97
N ALA A 242 5.81 -3.62 21.38
CA ALA A 242 6.20 -2.88 20.19
C ALA A 242 6.95 -1.58 20.55
N ALA A 243 6.38 -0.80 21.47
CA ALA A 243 6.95 0.46 21.94
C ALA A 243 6.39 0.83 23.32
N THR A 244 7.05 1.75 24.00
CA THR A 244 6.57 2.39 25.24
C THR A 244 6.42 3.88 25.00
N VAL A 245 5.25 4.43 25.32
CA VAL A 245 4.98 5.86 25.26
C VAL A 245 5.71 6.54 26.40
N VAL A 246 6.69 7.41 26.09
CA VAL A 246 7.39 8.20 27.11
C VAL A 246 6.49 9.34 27.57
N SER A 247 6.02 10.14 26.62
CA SER A 247 5.03 11.19 26.80
C SER A 247 4.44 11.61 25.45
N ILE A 248 3.20 12.09 25.49
CA ILE A 248 2.54 12.77 24.36
C ILE A 248 1.99 14.09 24.92
N PRO A 249 2.39 15.27 24.41
CA PRO A 249 1.86 16.54 24.89
C PRO A 249 0.33 16.66 24.73
N LEU A 250 -0.25 17.67 25.39
CA LEU A 250 -1.69 17.95 25.35
C LEU A 250 -2.19 18.06 23.90
N GLY A 251 -3.12 17.18 23.53
CA GLY A 251 -3.82 17.19 22.25
C GLY A 251 -2.97 16.82 21.04
N GLU A 252 -1.69 16.52 21.27
CA GLU A 252 -0.77 16.16 20.20
C GLU A 252 -0.96 14.71 19.77
N THR A 253 -0.53 14.45 18.53
CA THR A 253 -0.47 13.10 17.98
C THR A 253 0.99 12.66 17.89
N GLN A 254 1.36 11.62 18.63
CA GLN A 254 2.69 11.03 18.52
C GLN A 254 2.64 9.78 17.64
N THR A 255 3.53 9.71 16.66
CA THR A 255 3.75 8.49 15.87
C THR A 255 4.94 7.73 16.42
N LEU A 256 4.71 6.50 16.87
CA LEU A 256 5.73 5.59 17.38
C LEU A 256 6.07 4.55 16.32
N GLU A 257 7.31 4.56 15.85
CA GLU A 257 7.82 3.58 14.90
C GLU A 257 8.63 2.48 15.60
N PHE A 258 8.53 1.25 15.09
CA PHE A 258 9.21 0.09 15.66
C PHE A 258 9.54 -0.95 14.59
N LYS A 259 10.35 -1.95 14.96
CA LYS A 259 10.63 -3.09 14.07
C LYS A 259 9.33 -3.79 13.69
N PRO A 260 9.14 -4.27 12.46
CA PRO A 260 7.88 -4.87 12.04
C PRO A 260 7.42 -6.03 12.92
N ILE A 261 6.18 -6.00 13.39
CA ILE A 261 5.56 -7.06 14.21
C ILE A 261 4.29 -7.55 13.51
N ARG A 262 4.13 -8.87 13.40
CA ARG A 262 2.90 -9.46 12.85
C ARG A 262 1.84 -9.56 13.96
N GLY A 263 0.66 -8.97 13.75
CA GLY A 263 -0.43 -9.01 14.72
C GLY A 263 -1.78 -8.62 14.13
N ARG A 264 -2.84 -9.22 14.69
CA ARG A 264 -4.24 -8.83 14.49
C ARG A 264 -4.72 -7.85 15.56
N TYR A 265 -4.17 -7.95 16.77
CA TYR A 265 -4.55 -7.11 17.91
C TYR A 265 -3.47 -6.08 18.21
N VAL A 266 -3.91 -4.84 18.46
CA VAL A 266 -3.07 -3.77 19.02
C VAL A 266 -3.65 -3.37 20.36
N ASN A 267 -2.85 -3.51 21.42
CA ASN A 267 -3.21 -3.15 22.78
C ASN A 267 -2.42 -1.92 23.22
N ILE A 268 -3.08 -0.99 23.90
CA ILE A 268 -2.47 0.06 24.70
C ILE A 268 -2.69 -0.29 26.17
N PHE A 269 -1.60 -0.52 26.91
CA PHE A 269 -1.64 -1.08 28.25
C PHE A 269 -0.77 -0.28 29.21
N ILE A 270 -1.38 0.28 30.27
CA ILE A 270 -0.62 0.87 31.38
C ILE A 270 -0.45 -0.22 32.44
N THR A 271 0.76 -0.43 32.93
CA THR A 271 1.07 -1.47 33.92
C THR A 271 1.69 -0.89 35.18
N GLY A 272 1.43 -1.51 36.32
CA GLY A 272 2.04 -1.18 37.61
C GLY A 272 1.35 -0.08 38.41
N ARG A 273 0.26 0.54 37.92
CA ARG A 273 -0.45 1.60 38.63
C ARG A 273 -1.96 1.63 38.38
N ASN A 274 -2.68 2.33 39.26
CA ASN A 274 -4.06 2.74 39.01
C ASN A 274 -4.04 3.98 38.13
N GLU A 275 -4.80 3.99 37.04
CA GLU A 275 -4.78 5.11 36.10
C GLU A 275 -6.07 5.16 35.26
N TYR A 276 -6.38 6.32 34.70
CA TYR A 276 -7.31 6.44 33.58
C TYR A 276 -6.55 6.31 32.27
N LEU A 277 -6.85 5.31 31.45
CA LEU A 277 -6.35 5.27 30.08
C LEU A 277 -7.31 6.04 29.18
N THR A 278 -6.84 7.13 28.58
CA THR A 278 -7.60 7.96 27.64
C THR A 278 -6.88 8.01 26.30
N LEU A 279 -7.60 7.71 25.22
CA LEU A 279 -7.10 7.78 23.85
C LEU A 279 -8.13 8.54 23.01
N CYS A 280 -7.71 9.61 22.34
CA CYS A 280 -8.60 10.42 21.50
C CYS A 280 -8.54 10.05 20.01
N GLU A 281 -7.50 9.32 19.60
CA GLU A 281 -7.48 8.56 18.34
C GLU A 281 -6.29 7.61 18.37
N LEU A 282 -6.42 6.46 17.73
CA LEU A 282 -5.33 5.56 17.38
C LEU A 282 -5.35 5.31 15.87
N GLU A 283 -4.24 5.61 15.21
CA GLU A 283 -4.17 5.55 13.75
C GLU A 283 -2.83 5.07 13.18
N LYS A 284 -2.75 5.02 11.84
CA LYS A 284 -1.52 4.80 11.05
C LYS A 284 -0.78 3.51 11.39
N VAL A 285 -1.50 2.42 11.58
CA VAL A 285 -0.94 1.08 11.71
C VAL A 285 -0.26 0.66 10.39
N ARG A 286 1.01 1.01 10.18
CA ARG A 286 1.73 0.85 8.89
C ARG A 286 2.27 -0.56 8.68
N GLN A 287 2.40 -0.97 7.41
CA GLN A 287 3.20 -2.11 6.98
C GLN A 287 4.48 -1.70 6.23
N LYS A 288 5.65 -2.20 6.67
CA LYS A 288 6.94 -2.05 5.94
C LYS A 288 7.24 -3.32 5.15
N ASN A 289 7.30 -3.16 3.83
CA ASN A 289 7.90 -4.12 2.92
C ASN A 289 9.42 -3.96 2.96
N GLN A 290 10.14 -4.97 3.46
CA GLN A 290 11.61 -4.97 3.39
C GLN A 290 12.24 -6.34 3.10
N GLU A 291 11.48 -7.43 3.11
CA GLU A 291 12.05 -8.78 2.92
C GLU A 291 12.20 -9.18 1.44
N ILE A 292 11.42 -8.60 0.52
CA ILE A 292 11.53 -8.95 -0.92
C ILE A 292 12.59 -8.12 -1.63
N LYS A 293 12.87 -6.86 -1.23
CA LYS A 293 13.86 -6.01 -1.91
C LYS A 293 15.28 -6.58 -1.80
N VAL A 294 15.68 -7.07 -0.63
CA VAL A 294 17.03 -7.66 -0.42
C VAL A 294 17.20 -8.94 -1.24
N LEU A 295 16.20 -9.82 -1.25
CA LEU A 295 16.23 -11.06 -2.03
C LEU A 295 16.14 -10.81 -3.54
N MET A 296 15.34 -9.85 -3.98
CA MET A 296 15.26 -9.46 -5.40
C MET A 296 16.53 -8.74 -5.88
N ASP A 297 17.18 -7.91 -5.06
CA ASP A 297 18.47 -7.29 -5.38
C ASP A 297 19.60 -8.33 -5.41
N GLN A 298 19.60 -9.29 -4.48
CA GLN A 298 20.53 -10.41 -4.49
C GLN A 298 20.32 -11.32 -5.72
N MET A 299 19.07 -11.61 -6.08
CA MET A 299 18.75 -12.38 -7.30
C MET A 299 19.10 -11.60 -8.58
N ARG A 300 18.88 -10.28 -8.62
CA ARG A 300 19.27 -9.42 -9.75
C ARG A 300 20.79 -9.40 -9.94
N ASN A 301 21.55 -9.29 -8.86
CA ASN A 301 23.01 -9.29 -8.93
C ASN A 301 23.54 -10.66 -9.39
N LEU A 302 22.99 -11.77 -8.88
CA LEU A 302 23.34 -13.12 -9.33
C LEU A 302 23.00 -13.37 -10.81
N LEU A 303 21.84 -12.88 -11.28
CA LEU A 303 21.45 -12.96 -12.68
C LEU A 303 22.35 -12.10 -13.58
N TRP A 304 22.79 -10.94 -13.09
CA TRP A 304 23.74 -10.09 -13.80
C TRP A 304 25.10 -10.78 -13.93
N ASP A 305 25.63 -11.36 -12.83
CA ASP A 305 26.89 -12.10 -12.84
C ASP A 305 26.87 -13.30 -13.79
N ILE A 306 25.76 -14.05 -13.83
CA ILE A 306 25.56 -15.16 -14.77
C ILE A 306 25.54 -14.66 -16.23
N ASN A 307 24.84 -13.56 -16.51
CA ASN A 307 24.78 -13.01 -17.86
C ASN A 307 26.14 -12.48 -18.32
N VAL A 308 26.91 -11.82 -17.44
CA VAL A 308 28.27 -11.38 -17.73
C VAL A 308 29.17 -12.58 -18.06
N MET A 309 29.11 -13.66 -17.25
CA MET A 309 29.87 -14.90 -17.50
C MET A 309 29.52 -15.56 -18.84
N LEU A 310 28.23 -15.60 -19.20
CA LEU A 310 27.76 -16.18 -20.46
C LEU A 310 28.12 -15.30 -21.67
N THR A 311 28.12 -13.98 -21.54
CA THR A 311 28.59 -13.08 -22.62
C THR A 311 30.09 -13.21 -22.88
N MET A 312 30.90 -13.41 -21.84
CA MET A 312 32.34 -13.61 -22.00
C MET A 312 32.71 -14.96 -22.63
N GLN A 313 31.82 -15.97 -22.56
CA GLN A 313 32.02 -17.25 -23.26
C GLN A 313 31.67 -17.17 -24.76
N ASN A 314 30.74 -16.30 -25.15
CA ASN A 314 30.27 -16.16 -26.53
C ASN A 314 31.13 -15.25 -27.43
N ASP A 315 32.02 -14.43 -26.86
CA ASP A 315 32.93 -13.55 -27.63
C ASP A 315 34.18 -14.27 -28.19
N SER A 316 34.25 -15.61 -28.09
CA SER A 316 35.39 -16.40 -28.56
C SER A 316 35.21 -17.10 -29.93
N GLY A 317 34.22 -16.73 -30.76
CA GLY A 317 34.05 -17.33 -32.11
C GLY A 317 33.29 -16.48 -33.13
N MET A 318 33.86 -16.38 -34.34
CA MET A 318 33.46 -15.52 -35.48
C MET A 318 32.09 -15.86 -36.17
N LEU A 319 31.49 -14.81 -36.78
CA LEU A 319 30.26 -14.64 -37.61
C LEU A 319 30.16 -15.46 -38.95
N PRO A 320 29.12 -15.33 -39.86
CA PRO A 320 27.76 -14.71 -39.83
C PRO A 320 26.58 -15.45 -40.56
N ASN A 321 25.35 -14.90 -40.39
CA ASN A 321 24.18 -14.83 -41.30
C ASN A 321 23.32 -16.08 -41.63
N ILE A 322 21.99 -15.96 -41.41
CA ILE A 322 20.88 -16.19 -42.37
C ILE A 322 19.55 -15.69 -41.74
N TRP A 323 18.81 -14.85 -42.47
CA TRP A 323 17.36 -14.64 -42.31
C TRP A 323 16.64 -15.40 -43.43
N PRO A 324 15.41 -15.92 -43.18
CA PRO A 324 14.30 -15.45 -44.02
C PRO A 324 12.98 -15.21 -43.27
N SER A 325 12.16 -14.42 -43.93
CA SER A 325 10.85 -13.84 -43.63
C SER A 325 9.66 -14.82 -43.56
N SER A 326 8.61 -14.36 -42.87
CA SER A 326 7.17 -14.75 -42.93
C SER A 326 6.63 -15.77 -41.92
N VAL A 327 6.11 -15.27 -40.78
CA VAL A 327 4.91 -15.80 -40.08
C VAL A 327 4.21 -14.62 -39.38
N ASN A 328 2.90 -14.46 -39.59
CA ASN A 328 1.97 -13.72 -38.71
C ASN A 328 1.07 -14.80 -38.08
N PRO A 329 0.91 -14.87 -36.74
CA PRO A 329 -0.26 -14.23 -36.11
C PRO A 329 -0.04 -13.71 -34.66
N GLN A 330 -0.95 -12.82 -34.26
CA GLN A 330 -1.47 -12.51 -32.91
C GLN A 330 -0.79 -13.12 -31.66
N SER A 331 -0.62 -12.26 -30.65
CA SER A 331 -0.11 -12.47 -29.27
C SER A 331 1.42 -12.41 -29.10
N SER A 332 1.95 -11.18 -29.06
CA SER A 332 3.32 -10.93 -28.60
C SER A 332 3.33 -10.81 -27.08
N GLN A 333 3.57 -11.92 -26.39
CA GLN A 333 4.15 -11.89 -25.06
C GLN A 333 5.48 -11.12 -25.16
N CYS A 334 5.71 -10.16 -24.26
CA CYS A 334 7.07 -9.67 -24.01
C CYS A 334 7.85 -10.80 -23.35
N ILE A 335 8.50 -11.60 -24.19
CA ILE A 335 9.51 -12.57 -23.81
C ILE A 335 10.76 -11.78 -23.38
N PHE A 336 10.93 -11.60 -22.06
CA PHE A 336 12.19 -12.02 -21.46
C PHE A 336 11.99 -13.51 -21.15
N SER A 337 12.44 -14.35 -22.10
CA SER A 337 12.53 -15.82 -22.09
C SER A 337 11.74 -16.58 -21.02
N HIS A 338 10.42 -16.67 -21.17
CA HIS A 338 9.62 -17.68 -20.46
C HIS A 338 9.41 -18.97 -21.30
N GLU A 339 9.90 -19.00 -22.55
CA GLU A 339 9.83 -20.17 -23.44
C GLU A 339 11.08 -21.07 -23.44
N TYR A 340 12.15 -20.70 -22.71
CA TYR A 340 13.29 -21.60 -22.48
C TYR A 340 13.21 -22.36 -21.14
N GLN A 341 12.20 -22.11 -20.30
CA GLN A 341 12.06 -22.77 -18.99
C GLN A 341 11.11 -23.96 -18.95
N GLN A 342 10.30 -24.22 -19.99
CA GLN A 342 9.44 -25.42 -20.02
C GLN A 342 10.02 -26.59 -20.83
N THR A 343 10.95 -26.35 -21.77
CA THR A 343 11.61 -27.43 -22.50
C THR A 343 12.80 -28.01 -21.73
N ALA A 344 13.40 -27.25 -20.80
CA ALA A 344 14.48 -27.74 -19.93
C ALA A 344 13.98 -28.64 -18.79
N PHE A 345 12.71 -28.54 -18.40
CA PHE A 345 12.14 -29.38 -17.32
C PHE A 345 11.72 -30.79 -17.77
N ARG A 346 11.57 -31.04 -19.09
CA ARG A 346 11.29 -32.39 -19.63
C ARG A 346 12.52 -33.20 -20.02
N SER A 347 13.69 -32.59 -20.16
CA SER A 347 14.94 -33.33 -20.43
C SER A 347 15.76 -33.67 -19.18
N LEU A 348 15.46 -33.09 -18.01
CA LEU A 348 16.20 -33.37 -16.77
C LEU A 348 15.65 -34.56 -15.94
N LEU A 349 14.57 -35.21 -16.40
CA LEU A 349 13.98 -36.38 -15.72
C LEU A 349 14.26 -37.72 -16.43
N ILE A 350 15.13 -37.73 -17.45
CA ILE A 350 15.54 -38.95 -18.17
C ILE A 350 16.97 -39.41 -17.80
N HIS A 351 17.74 -38.63 -17.02
CA HIS A 351 19.13 -38.97 -16.65
C HIS A 351 19.38 -39.15 -15.14
N LEU A 352 18.35 -39.54 -14.38
CA LEU A 352 18.54 -40.06 -13.02
C LEU A 352 18.15 -41.55 -12.96
N LYS A 353 19.08 -42.38 -13.44
CA LYS A 353 19.34 -43.74 -12.96
C LYS A 353 20.82 -43.94 -12.82
#